data_AF-A0A7C3K5G0-F1
#
_entry.id   AF-A0A7C3K5G0-F1
#
_cell.length_a   1.000
_cell.length_b   1.000
_cell.length_c   1.000
_cell.angle_alpha   90.00
_cell.angle_beta   90.00
_cell.angle_gamma   90.00
#
_symmetry.space_group_name_H-M   'P 1'
#
loop_
_entity.id
_entity.type
_entity.pdbx_description
1 polymer ?
#
loop_
_entity_poly.entity_id
_entity_poly.type
_entity_poly.pdbx_seq_one_letter_code
_entity_poly.pdbx_strand_id
1 'polypeptide(L)'
;MRWLMLATLTLLLVALAMPQWAPVLLQGLGDFLVIRDPLEPADAVIAVSGDGTGERARAAAALIRAGYAPWLILSGSTAGHARGGATAAMVRQARAAGVPEER
;
A
#
# COMPACT_ATOMS: atom_id res chain seq x y z
N MET A 1 23.36 -43.49 -2.79
CA MET A 1 21.93 -43.38 -3.16
C MET A 1 21.06 -42.79 -2.06
N ARG A 2 20.94 -43.39 -0.87
CA ARG A 2 20.00 -42.95 0.20
C ARG A 2 20.16 -41.51 0.67
N TRP A 3 21.40 -41.05 0.88
CA TRP A 3 21.69 -39.67 1.31
C TRP A 3 21.35 -38.61 0.25
N LEU A 4 21.58 -38.93 -1.03
CA LEU A 4 21.19 -38.06 -2.15
C LEU A 4 19.67 -37.95 -2.22
N MET A 5 18.95 -39.07 -2.06
CA MET A 5 17.49 -39.08 -2.07
C MET A 5 16.88 -38.26 -0.92
N LEU A 6 17.46 -38.36 0.28
CA LEU A 6 17.06 -37.53 1.42
C LEU A 6 17.34 -36.04 1.16
N ALA A 7 18.53 -35.71 0.67
CA ALA A 7 18.89 -34.32 0.36
C ALA A 7 17.95 -33.71 -0.71
N THR A 8 17.65 -34.45 -1.78
CA THR A 8 16.71 -34.01 -2.82
C THR A 8 15.30 -33.83 -2.26
N LEU A 9 14.81 -34.77 -1.44
CA LEU A 9 13.49 -34.67 -0.81
C LEU A 9 13.39 -33.46 0.11
N THR A 10 14.41 -33.22 0.94
CA THR A 10 14.48 -32.03 1.80
C THR A 10 14.46 -30.74 0.96
N LEU A 11 15.23 -30.68 -0.12
CA LEU A 11 15.29 -29.49 -0.98
C LEU A 11 13.94 -29.21 -1.66
N LEU A 12 13.23 -30.24 -2.11
CA LEU A 12 11.88 -30.12 -2.67
C LEU A 12 10.87 -29.62 -1.62
N LEU A 13 10.96 -30.13 -0.38
CA LEU A 13 10.10 -29.68 0.71
C LEU A 13 10.34 -28.20 1.05
N VAL A 14 11.61 -27.77 1.09
CA VAL A 14 11.97 -26.36 1.31
C VAL A 14 11.46 -25.48 0.16
N ALA A 15 11.66 -25.91 -1.09
CA ALA A 15 11.19 -25.16 -2.26
C ALA A 15 9.66 -25.02 -2.29
N LEU A 16 8.92 -26.03 -1.86
CA LEU A 16 7.46 -25.99 -1.79
C LEU A 16 6.95 -25.14 -0.61
N ALA A 17 7.66 -25.16 0.52
CA ALA A 17 7.30 -24.37 1.69
C ALA A 17 7.60 -22.88 1.50
N MET A 18 8.74 -22.52 0.89
CA MET A 18 9.24 -21.14 0.81
C MET A 18 8.23 -20.09 0.31
N PRO A 19 7.43 -20.33 -0.75
CA PRO A 19 6.42 -19.38 -1.22
C PRO A 19 5.33 -19.08 -0.19
N GLN A 20 5.03 -20.00 0.73
CA GLN A 20 4.02 -19.79 1.78
C GLN A 20 4.50 -18.80 2.85
N TRP A 21 5.83 -18.73 3.05
CA TRP A 21 6.46 -17.83 4.01
C TRP A 21 6.80 -16.47 3.42
N ALA A 22 6.89 -16.38 2.08
CA ALA A 22 7.24 -15.16 1.39
C ALA A 22 6.34 -13.95 1.75
N PRO A 23 4.99 -14.07 1.84
CA PRO A 23 4.14 -12.94 2.23
C PRO A 23 4.47 -12.39 3.62
N VAL A 24 4.73 -13.27 4.59
CA VAL A 24 5.05 -12.87 5.97
C VAL A 24 6.39 -12.15 6.01
N LEU A 25 7.40 -12.68 5.33
CA LEU A 25 8.73 -12.08 5.27
C LEU A 25 8.72 -10.73 4.55
N LEU A 26 8.04 -10.65 3.40
CA LEU A 26 7.93 -9.43 2.62
C LEU A 26 7.13 -8.35 3.35
N GLN A 27 6.05 -8.73 4.04
CA GLN A 27 5.29 -7.80 4.88
C GLN A 27 6.16 -7.29 6.05
N GLY A 28 6.88 -8.17 6.74
CA GLY A 28 7.77 -7.77 7.83
C GLY A 28 8.89 -6.81 7.37
N LEU A 29 9.47 -7.05 6.19
CA LEU A 29 10.43 -6.12 5.58
C LEU A 29 9.76 -4.79 5.19
N GLY A 30 8.53 -4.81 4.69
CA GLY A 30 7.75 -3.62 4.41
C GLY A 30 7.47 -2.79 5.67
N ASP A 31 6.99 -3.44 6.73
CA ASP A 31 6.66 -2.81 8.01
C ASP A 31 7.90 -2.23 8.70
N PHE A 32 9.07 -2.86 8.55
CA PHE A 32 10.35 -2.33 9.03
C PHE A 32 10.69 -0.96 8.44
N LEU A 33 10.24 -0.68 7.21
CA LEU A 33 10.47 0.61 6.54
C LEU A 33 9.45 1.68 6.93
N VAL A 34 8.39 1.34 7.67
CA VAL A 34 7.34 2.28 8.06
C VAL A 34 7.72 2.99 9.34
N ILE A 35 7.99 4.29 9.22
CA ILE A 35 8.07 5.20 10.37
C ILE A 35 6.65 5.69 10.70
N ARG A 36 6.28 5.64 11.99
CA ARG A 36 4.96 6.03 12.49
C ARG A 36 5.08 7.21 13.44
N ASP A 37 5.32 8.38 12.86
CA ASP A 37 5.32 9.62 13.61
C ASP A 37 3.92 9.90 14.20
N PRO A 38 3.83 10.57 15.36
CA PRO A 38 2.55 10.99 15.91
C PRO A 38 1.82 11.89 14.91
N LEU A 39 0.50 11.73 14.82
CA LEU A 39 -0.32 12.57 13.96
C LEU A 39 -0.50 13.95 14.60
N GLU A 40 -0.22 15.00 13.83
CA GLU A 40 -0.38 16.40 14.23
C GLU A 40 -1.22 17.16 13.19
N PRO A 41 -1.92 18.24 13.60
CA PRO A 41 -2.58 19.12 12.64
C PRO A 41 -1.60 19.70 11.62
N ALA A 42 -2.03 19.79 10.36
CA ALA A 42 -1.23 20.28 9.25
C ALA A 42 -2.07 21.07 8.25
N ASP A 43 -1.41 21.76 7.33
CA ASP A 43 -2.09 22.48 6.25
C ASP A 43 -2.59 21.55 5.13
N ALA A 44 -1.94 20.39 4.95
CA ALA A 44 -2.32 19.42 3.94
C ALA A 44 -1.94 17.99 4.32
N VAL A 45 -2.70 17.02 3.81
CA VAL A 45 -2.35 15.60 3.77
C VAL A 45 -1.99 15.24 2.33
N ILE A 46 -0.84 14.59 2.14
CA ILE A 46 -0.38 14.18 0.81
C ILE A 46 -0.38 12.65 0.73
N ALA A 47 -1.20 12.08 -0.15
CA ALA A 47 -1.09 10.67 -0.51
C ALA A 47 -0.14 10.53 -1.70
N VAL A 48 1.01 9.92 -1.47
CA VAL A 48 2.03 9.67 -2.49
C VAL A 48 1.84 8.28 -3.09
N SER A 49 1.70 8.25 -4.40
CA SER A 49 1.39 7.07 -5.19
C SER A 49 0.08 6.40 -4.78
N GLY A 50 -0.38 5.50 -5.63
CA GLY A 50 -1.62 4.77 -5.40
C GLY A 50 -1.72 3.61 -6.36
N ASP A 51 -2.49 2.62 -5.95
CA ASP A 51 -2.79 1.44 -6.73
C ASP A 51 -4.31 1.21 -6.76
N GLY A 52 -4.71 0.08 -7.35
CA GLY A 52 -6.12 -0.29 -7.44
C GLY A 52 -6.80 -0.54 -6.09
N THR A 53 -6.05 -0.84 -5.02
CA THR A 53 -6.60 -1.19 -3.70
C THR A 53 -7.08 0.05 -2.94
N GLY A 54 -6.35 1.16 -3.09
CA GLY A 54 -6.74 2.48 -2.59
C GLY A 54 -6.44 2.74 -1.12
N GLU A 55 -5.64 1.91 -0.46
CA GLU A 55 -5.32 2.03 0.95
C GLU A 55 -4.79 3.42 1.32
N ARG A 56 -3.84 3.96 0.53
CA ARG A 56 -3.25 5.29 0.76
C ARG A 56 -4.26 6.42 0.62
N ALA A 57 -5.12 6.35 -0.40
CA ALA A 57 -6.16 7.36 -0.63
C ALA A 57 -7.22 7.34 0.49
N ARG A 58 -7.61 6.16 0.97
CA ARG A 58 -8.57 6.01 2.08
C ARG A 58 -8.00 6.47 3.41
N ALA A 59 -6.74 6.16 3.69
CA ALA A 59 -6.05 6.62 4.90
C ALA A 59 -5.97 8.16 4.91
N ALA A 60 -5.56 8.77 3.80
CA ALA A 60 -5.53 10.22 3.68
C ALA A 60 -6.93 10.85 3.81
N ALA A 61 -7.94 10.25 3.19
CA ALA A 61 -9.33 10.67 3.36
C ALA A 61 -9.80 10.60 4.83
N ALA A 62 -9.38 9.58 5.57
CA ALA A 62 -9.71 9.46 6.99
C ALA A 62 -9.11 10.60 7.82
N LEU A 63 -7.87 11.02 7.51
CA LEU A 63 -7.24 12.16 8.17
C LEU A 63 -7.98 13.49 7.90
N ILE A 64 -8.42 13.71 6.65
CA ILE A 64 -9.21 14.89 6.29
C ILE A 64 -10.55 14.91 7.02
N ARG A 65 -11.27 13.78 7.06
CA ARG A 65 -12.54 13.68 7.79
C ARG A 65 -12.38 13.86 9.29
N ALA A 66 -11.24 13.44 9.84
CA ALA A 66 -10.89 13.64 11.24
C ALA A 66 -10.41 15.08 11.55
N GLY A 67 -10.31 15.96 10.53
CA GLY A 67 -9.98 17.37 10.72
C GLY A 67 -8.48 17.64 10.89
N TYR A 68 -7.60 16.69 10.57
CA TYR A 68 -6.15 16.89 10.69
C TYR A 68 -5.59 17.91 9.71
N ALA A 69 -6.24 18.08 8.55
CA ALA A 69 -5.83 19.11 7.59
C ALA A 69 -7.01 19.60 6.75
N PRO A 70 -6.94 20.84 6.23
CA PRO A 70 -7.93 21.36 5.30
C PRO A 70 -7.77 20.80 3.88
N TRP A 71 -6.56 20.45 3.42
CA TRP A 71 -6.32 20.08 2.01
C TRP A 71 -5.81 18.64 1.82
N LEU A 72 -6.25 17.98 0.75
CA LEU A 72 -5.80 16.66 0.30
C LEU A 72 -5.10 16.74 -1.05
N ILE A 73 -3.83 16.35 -1.09
CA ILE A 73 -3.05 16.28 -2.33
C ILE A 73 -2.86 14.82 -2.71
N LEU A 74 -3.29 14.45 -3.92
CA LEU A 74 -3.13 13.11 -4.47
C LEU A 74 -2.06 13.14 -5.55
N SER A 75 -0.88 12.59 -5.24
CA SER A 75 0.26 12.57 -6.16
C SER A 75 0.46 11.16 -6.71
N GLY A 76 -0.06 10.89 -7.89
CA GLY A 76 0.08 9.61 -8.59
C GLY A 76 0.59 9.77 -10.01
N SER A 77 0.87 8.65 -10.68
CA SER A 77 1.12 8.68 -12.12
C SER A 77 -0.12 9.13 -12.87
N THR A 78 0.05 10.02 -13.85
CA THR A 78 -0.97 10.40 -14.81
C THR A 78 -0.98 9.50 -16.06
N ALA A 79 0.04 8.65 -16.22
CA ALA A 79 0.23 7.75 -17.35
C ALA A 79 0.29 6.27 -16.92
N GLY A 80 -0.27 5.38 -17.74
CA GLY A 80 -0.34 3.93 -17.47
C GLY A 80 -1.37 3.58 -16.39
N HIS A 81 -2.07 2.44 -16.56
CA HIS A 81 -3.35 2.01 -15.96
C HIS A 81 -4.57 2.34 -16.83
N ALA A 82 -5.44 1.35 -17.03
CA ALA A 82 -6.54 1.32 -18.01
C ALA A 82 -7.61 2.43 -17.89
N ARG A 83 -7.50 3.35 -16.91
CA ARG A 83 -8.48 4.41 -16.63
C ARG A 83 -7.83 5.73 -16.18
N GLY A 84 -6.77 6.18 -16.88
CA GLY A 84 -6.22 7.53 -16.73
C GLY A 84 -5.19 7.73 -15.61
N GLY A 85 -4.39 6.70 -15.30
CA GLY A 85 -3.32 6.82 -14.30
C GLY A 85 -3.76 6.48 -12.86
N ALA A 86 -2.77 6.36 -11.99
CA ALA A 86 -2.97 6.16 -10.55
C ALA A 86 -3.71 7.36 -9.91
N THR A 87 -3.45 8.58 -10.35
CA THR A 87 -4.10 9.79 -9.80
C THR A 87 -5.62 9.75 -9.97
N ALA A 88 -6.12 9.36 -11.14
CA ALA A 88 -7.55 9.25 -11.38
C ALA A 88 -8.20 8.18 -10.50
N ALA A 89 -7.50 7.08 -10.21
CA ALA A 89 -7.98 6.05 -9.28
C ALA A 89 -8.05 6.58 -7.85
N MET A 90 -7.01 7.29 -7.40
CA MET A 90 -6.94 7.89 -6.06
C MET A 90 -8.05 8.92 -5.85
N VAL A 91 -8.34 9.77 -6.84
CA VAL A 91 -9.43 10.76 -6.75
C VAL A 91 -10.78 10.05 -6.56
N ARG A 92 -11.06 9.01 -7.34
CA ARG A 92 -12.30 8.23 -7.19
C ARG A 92 -12.38 7.56 -5.82
N GLN A 93 -11.29 7.01 -5.33
CA GLN A 93 -11.22 6.36 -4.02
C GLN A 93 -11.43 7.38 -2.88
N ALA A 94 -10.82 8.57 -2.96
CA ALA A 94 -10.99 9.64 -1.98
C ALA A 94 -12.44 10.15 -1.94
N ARG A 95 -13.05 10.39 -3.10
CA ARG A 95 -14.48 10.77 -3.20
C ARG A 95 -15.40 9.69 -2.65
N ALA A 96 -15.17 8.43 -2.98
CA ALA A 96 -15.93 7.31 -2.43
C ALA A 96 -15.76 7.18 -0.91
N ALA A 97 -14.63 7.64 -0.37
CA ALA A 97 -14.37 7.75 1.07
C ALA A 97 -14.94 9.04 1.69
N GLY A 98 -15.69 9.87 0.95
CA GLY A 98 -16.40 11.03 1.48
C GLY A 98 -15.57 12.31 1.58
N VAL A 99 -14.46 12.43 0.83
CA VAL A 99 -13.74 13.71 0.71
C VAL A 99 -14.44 14.59 -0.33
N PRO A 100 -14.85 15.84 0.02
CA PRO A 100 -15.40 16.80 -0.94
C PRO A 100 -14.40 17.16 -2.04
N GLU A 101 -14.87 17.61 -3.21
CA GLU A 101 -14.01 18.01 -4.32
C GLU A 101 -13.22 19.31 -4.05
N GLU A 102 -13.71 20.13 -3.13
CA GLU A 102 -13.14 21.43 -2.73
C GLU A 102 -12.01 21.29 -1.70
N ARG A 103 -11.60 20.06 -1.37
CA ARG A 103 -10.64 19.69 -0.33
C ARG A 103 -9.54 18.84 -0.93
#